data_AF-A0A7S2HPC5-F1
#
_entry.id   AF-A0A7S2HPC5-F1
#
_cell.length_a   1.000
_cell.length_b   1.000
_cell.length_c   1.000
_cell.angle_alpha   90.00
_cell.angle_beta   90.00
_cell.angle_gamma   90.00
#
_symmetry.space_group_name_H-M   'P 1'
#
loop_
_entity.id
_entity.type
_entity.pdbx_description
1 polymer ?
#
loop_
_entity_poly.entity_id
_entity_poly.type
_entity_poly.pdbx_seq_one_letter_code
_entity_poly.pdbx_strand_id
1 'polypeptide(L)'
;MVDVLNNVGQRVGVPGFYVSFILAPLASNASELIASITYAKKKTKKTITVGLSALEGAACMNNTFCLSIFMGLIYFKGLAWKFTAETLAILIVQVFVGSIAMFTTMTKTMAYFILALFPLSIILIAWLEANGID
;
A
#
# COMPACT_ATOMS: atom_id res chain seq x y z
N MET A 1 -1.20 -13.34 -13.53
CA MET A 1 -1.97 -12.67 -12.45
C MET A 1 -2.48 -11.31 -12.90
N VAL A 2 -1.61 -10.42 -13.39
CA VAL A 2 -2.00 -9.09 -13.91
C VAL A 2 -3.12 -9.17 -14.96
N ASP A 3 -3.02 -10.11 -15.92
CA ASP A 3 -4.08 -10.29 -16.93
C ASP A 3 -5.41 -10.72 -16.33
N VAL A 4 -5.39 -11.53 -15.27
CA VAL A 4 -6.60 -11.97 -14.58
C VAL A 4 -7.23 -10.79 -13.84
N LEU A 5 -6.44 -9.97 -13.16
CA LEU A 5 -6.92 -8.76 -12.48
C LEU A 5 -7.52 -7.76 -13.47
N ASN A 6 -6.90 -7.59 -14.63
CA ASN A 6 -7.43 -6.75 -15.70
C ASN A 6 -8.76 -7.29 -16.26
N ASN A 7 -8.85 -8.60 -16.51
CA ASN A 7 -10.10 -9.25 -16.96
C ASN A 7 -11.22 -9.16 -15.92
N VAL A 8 -10.89 -9.27 -14.63
CA VAL A 8 -11.85 -9.05 -13.54
C VAL A 8 -12.34 -7.61 -13.56
N GLY A 9 -11.45 -6.63 -13.71
CA GLY A 9 -11.82 -5.22 -13.86
C GLY A 9 -12.80 -4.99 -15.01
N GLN A 10 -12.51 -5.54 -16.20
CA GLN A 10 -13.39 -5.44 -17.36
C GLN A 10 -14.79 -6.04 -17.12
N ARG A 11 -14.87 -7.18 -16.41
CA ARG A 11 -16.16 -7.84 -16.11
C ARG A 11 -16.98 -7.11 -15.06
N VAL A 12 -16.32 -6.46 -14.10
CA VAL A 12 -16.98 -5.73 -13.01
C VAL A 12 -17.24 -4.26 -13.37
N GLY A 13 -16.70 -3.78 -14.49
CA GLY A 13 -16.84 -2.39 -14.94
C GLY A 13 -15.95 -1.41 -14.17
N VAL A 14 -14.85 -1.89 -13.59
CA VAL A 14 -13.89 -1.10 -12.80
C VAL A 14 -12.51 -1.16 -13.48
N PRO A 15 -11.75 -0.07 -13.57
CA PRO A 15 -10.43 -0.11 -14.19
C PRO A 15 -9.51 -1.13 -13.52
N GLY A 16 -8.72 -1.85 -14.32
CA GLY A 16 -7.83 -2.92 -13.84
C GLY A 16 -6.82 -2.45 -12.80
N PHE A 17 -6.46 -1.16 -12.81
CA PHE A 17 -5.64 -0.53 -11.78
C PHE A 17 -6.27 -0.67 -10.39
N TYR A 18 -7.50 -0.20 -10.17
CA TYR A 18 -8.16 -0.26 -8.86
C TYR A 18 -8.28 -1.69 -8.32
N VAL A 19 -8.60 -2.64 -9.20
CA VAL A 19 -8.65 -4.07 -8.85
C VAL A 19 -7.28 -4.56 -8.40
N SER A 20 -6.23 -4.19 -9.13
CA SER A 20 -4.85 -4.58 -8.81
C SER A 20 -4.32 -3.88 -7.55
N PHE A 21 -4.65 -2.60 -7.37
CA PHE A 21 -4.27 -1.80 -6.21
C PHE A 21 -4.79 -2.38 -4.89
N ILE A 22 -5.96 -3.02 -4.93
CA ILE A 22 -6.55 -3.68 -3.76
C ILE A 22 -6.07 -5.13 -3.65
N LEU A 23 -6.18 -5.92 -4.71
CA LEU A 23 -5.97 -7.37 -4.64
C LEU A 23 -4.50 -7.79 -4.66
N ALA A 24 -3.64 -7.06 -5.36
CA ALA A 24 -2.23 -7.44 -5.47
C ALA A 24 -1.50 -7.35 -4.12
N PRO A 25 -1.64 -6.28 -3.30
CA PRO A 25 -1.04 -6.24 -1.97
C PRO A 25 -1.61 -7.31 -1.04
N LEU A 26 -2.92 -7.59 -1.12
CA LEU A 26 -3.55 -8.64 -0.32
C LEU A 26 -2.97 -10.02 -0.62
N ALA A 27 -2.70 -10.31 -1.89
CA ALA A 27 -2.10 -11.58 -2.29
C ALA A 27 -0.59 -11.64 -1.97
N SER A 28 0.14 -10.57 -2.28
CA SER A 28 1.61 -10.53 -2.11
C SER A 28 2.03 -10.53 -0.63
N ASN A 29 1.23 -9.90 0.24
CA ASN A 29 1.57 -9.70 1.65
C ASN A 29 0.67 -10.54 2.59
N ALA A 30 -0.07 -11.52 2.04
CA ALA A 30 -1.02 -12.35 2.79
C ALA A 30 -0.36 -13.04 3.99
N SER A 31 0.82 -13.63 3.78
CA SER A 31 1.55 -14.38 4.79
C SER A 31 2.00 -13.49 5.96
N GLU A 32 2.42 -12.27 5.67
CA GLU A 32 2.85 -11.27 6.67
C GLU A 32 1.65 -10.77 7.48
N LEU A 33 0.50 -10.56 6.83
CA LEU A 33 -0.75 -10.21 7.49
C LEU A 33 -1.18 -11.31 8.47
N ILE A 34 -1.22 -12.57 8.02
CA ILE A 34 -1.62 -13.71 8.86
C ILE A 34 -0.66 -13.90 10.04
N ALA A 35 0.66 -13.78 9.80
CA ALA A 35 1.66 -13.85 10.85
C ALA A 35 1.47 -12.73 11.88
N SER A 36 1.22 -11.50 11.43
CA SER A 36 1.00 -10.35 12.30
C SER A 36 -0.26 -10.47 13.15
N ILE A 37 -1.36 -11.00 12.57
CA ILE A 37 -2.57 -11.34 13.33
C ILE A 37 -2.26 -12.38 14.40
N THR A 38 -1.47 -13.40 14.07
CA THR A 38 -1.07 -14.45 15.02
C THR A 38 -0.22 -13.88 16.16
N TYR A 39 0.67 -12.92 15.89
CA TYR A 39 1.42 -12.20 16.93
C TYR A 39 0.52 -11.31 17.80
N ALA A 40 -0.44 -10.61 17.19
CA ALA A 40 -1.39 -9.75 17.89
C ALA A 40 -2.31 -10.56 18.83
N LYS A 41 -2.72 -11.78 18.42
CA LYS A 41 -3.55 -12.68 19.24
C LYS A 41 -2.92 -13.08 20.56
N LYS A 42 -1.59 -13.05 20.68
CA LYS A 42 -0.87 -13.32 21.94
C LYS A 42 -1.02 -12.21 22.98
N LYS A 43 -1.50 -11.02 22.59
CA LYS A 43 -1.83 -9.88 23.48
C LYS A 43 -0.73 -9.45 24.46
N THR A 44 0.54 -9.76 24.16
CA THR A 44 1.67 -9.29 24.97
C THR A 44 2.32 -8.08 24.31
N LYS A 45 2.90 -7.18 25.12
CA LYS A 45 3.65 -6.03 24.59
C LYS A 45 4.76 -6.47 23.64
N LYS A 46 5.56 -7.46 24.04
CA LYS A 46 6.67 -8.00 23.24
C LYS A 46 6.21 -8.51 21.88
N THR A 47 5.14 -9.32 21.82
CA THR A 47 4.66 -9.89 20.55
C THR A 47 4.04 -8.83 19.64
N ILE A 48 3.36 -7.83 20.21
CA ILE A 48 2.80 -6.72 19.43
C ILE A 48 3.93 -5.86 18.84
N THR A 49 4.94 -5.50 19.64
CA THR A 49 6.10 -4.74 19.16
C THR A 49 6.82 -5.49 18.05
N VAL A 50 7.10 -6.78 18.22
CA VAL A 50 7.75 -7.60 17.17
C VAL A 50 6.89 -7.66 15.90
N GLY A 51 5.58 -7.81 16.03
CA GLY A 51 4.67 -7.82 14.88
C GLY A 51 4.68 -6.49 14.12
N LEU A 52 4.62 -5.36 14.84
CA LEU A 52 4.66 -4.03 14.23
C LEU A 52 6.01 -3.76 13.55
N SER A 53 7.13 -4.04 14.20
CA SER A 53 8.45 -3.85 13.60
C SER A 53 8.68 -4.74 12.37
N ALA A 54 8.10 -5.95 12.34
CA ALA A 54 8.14 -6.80 11.15
C ALA A 54 7.34 -6.21 9.99
N LEU A 55 6.14 -5.67 10.26
CA LEU A 55 5.31 -5.00 9.25
C LEU A 55 5.98 -3.73 8.71
N GLU A 56 6.55 -2.90 9.59
CA GLU A 56 7.30 -1.69 9.22
C GLU A 56 8.52 -2.05 8.36
N GLY A 57 9.29 -3.07 8.77
CA GLY A 57 10.42 -3.57 8.01
C GLY A 57 10.04 -4.08 6.63
N ALA A 58 8.96 -4.86 6.53
CA ALA A 58 8.44 -5.36 5.26
C ALA A 58 7.98 -4.21 4.34
N ALA A 59 7.26 -3.22 4.88
CA ALA A 59 6.83 -2.05 4.11
C ALA A 59 8.01 -1.23 3.60
N CYS A 60 9.01 -0.95 4.45
CA CYS A 60 10.23 -0.23 4.06
C CYS A 60 11.00 -0.98 2.98
N MET A 61 11.17 -2.30 3.13
CA MET A 61 11.86 -3.13 2.15
C MET A 61 11.13 -3.14 0.81
N ASN A 62 9.81 -3.40 0.83
CA ASN A 62 9.00 -3.49 -0.38
C ASN A 62 9.00 -2.14 -1.13
N ASN A 63 8.75 -1.04 -0.42
CA ASN A 63 8.71 0.28 -1.05
C ASN A 63 10.06 0.69 -1.63
N THR A 64 11.16 0.54 -0.90
CA THR A 64 12.49 1.00 -1.39
C THR A 64 13.01 0.12 -2.51
N PHE A 65 12.92 -1.20 -2.37
CA PHE A 65 13.46 -2.14 -3.36
C PHE A 65 12.62 -2.15 -4.63
N CYS A 66 11.29 -2.23 -4.52
CA CYS A 66 10.42 -2.22 -5.70
C CYS A 66 10.46 -0.89 -6.42
N LEU A 67 10.45 0.26 -5.70
CA LEU A 67 10.59 1.56 -6.34
C LEU A 67 11.92 1.65 -7.11
N SER A 68 13.01 1.17 -6.52
CA SER A 68 14.33 1.17 -7.19
C SER A 68 14.31 0.34 -8.48
N ILE A 69 13.71 -0.85 -8.44
CA ILE A 69 13.58 -1.71 -9.63
C ILE A 69 12.69 -1.04 -10.69
N PHE A 70 11.53 -0.50 -10.31
CA PHE A 70 10.61 0.14 -11.25
C PHE A 70 11.24 1.38 -11.89
N MET A 71 11.91 2.24 -11.12
CA MET A 71 12.63 3.39 -11.65
C MET A 71 13.76 2.98 -12.59
N GLY A 72 14.52 1.93 -12.24
CA GLY A 72 15.52 1.36 -13.14
C GLY A 72 14.92 0.88 -14.46
N LEU A 73 13.81 0.15 -14.41
CA LEU A 73 13.12 -0.30 -15.62
C LEU A 73 12.60 0.87 -16.48
N ILE A 74 12.00 1.88 -15.86
CA ILE A 74 11.53 3.09 -16.54
C ILE A 74 12.69 3.78 -17.26
N TYR A 75 13.82 3.95 -16.57
CA TYR A 75 15.02 4.57 -17.12
C TYR A 75 15.62 3.77 -18.29
N PHE A 76 15.90 2.47 -18.08
CA PHE A 76 16.58 1.65 -19.10
C PHE A 76 15.70 1.31 -20.31
N LYS A 77 14.37 1.26 -20.16
CA LYS A 77 13.44 0.99 -21.27
C LYS A 77 12.83 2.26 -21.87
N GLY A 78 13.16 3.44 -21.35
CA GLY A 78 12.62 4.72 -21.83
C GLY A 78 11.09 4.80 -21.75
N LEU A 79 10.49 4.23 -20.70
CA LEU A 79 9.03 4.29 -20.51
C LEU A 79 8.59 5.68 -20.09
N ALA A 80 7.49 6.17 -20.65
CA ALA A 80 6.88 7.42 -20.20
C ALA A 80 6.23 7.23 -18.83
N TRP A 81 6.44 8.19 -17.92
CA TRP A 81 5.73 8.27 -16.66
C TRP A 81 4.29 8.73 -16.89
N LYS A 82 3.30 7.90 -16.52
CA LYS A 82 1.87 8.14 -16.80
C LYS A 82 0.94 7.93 -15.60
N PHE A 83 1.50 7.80 -14.40
CA PHE A 83 0.76 7.43 -13.18
C PHE A 83 1.06 8.44 -12.06
N THR A 84 0.81 9.72 -12.32
CA THR A 84 1.15 10.80 -11.39
C THR A 84 0.16 10.84 -10.24
N ALA A 85 -1.14 10.69 -10.50
CA ALA A 85 -2.19 10.71 -9.48
C ALA A 85 -2.00 9.56 -8.48
N GLU A 86 -1.75 8.36 -8.96
CA GLU A 86 -1.57 7.17 -8.14
C GLU A 86 -0.27 7.26 -7.34
N THR A 87 0.82 7.69 -7.97
CA THR A 87 2.09 7.84 -7.26
C THR A 87 2.00 8.92 -6.19
N LEU A 88 1.35 10.04 -6.47
CA LEU A 88 1.14 11.12 -5.50
C LEU A 88 0.31 10.63 -4.31
N ALA A 89 -0.79 9.90 -4.56
CA ALA A 89 -1.61 9.33 -3.51
C ALA A 89 -0.81 8.37 -2.61
N ILE A 90 -0.01 7.48 -3.20
CA ILE A 90 0.86 6.56 -2.45
C ILE A 90 1.88 7.32 -1.61
N LEU A 91 2.53 8.35 -2.18
CA LEU A 91 3.51 9.17 -1.45
C LEU A 91 2.88 9.87 -0.25
N ILE A 92 1.69 10.46 -0.41
CA ILE A 92 0.96 11.13 0.67
C ILE A 92 0.66 10.13 1.79
N VAL A 93 0.10 8.96 1.45
CA VAL A 93 -0.19 7.90 2.43
C VAL A 93 1.09 7.47 3.16
N GLN A 94 2.19 7.30 2.43
CA GLN A 94 3.47 6.88 3.01
C GLN A 94 4.02 7.90 4.00
N VAL A 95 3.89 9.20 3.72
CA VAL A 95 4.30 10.27 4.64
C VAL A 95 3.48 10.20 5.93
N PHE A 96 2.15 10.03 5.83
CA PHE A 96 1.30 9.90 7.03
C PHE A 96 1.62 8.63 7.84
N VAL A 97 1.72 7.48 7.18
CA VAL A 97 2.04 6.20 7.86
C VAL A 97 3.43 6.26 8.48
N GLY A 98 4.43 6.77 7.76
CA GLY A 98 5.79 6.95 8.26
C GLY A 98 5.86 7.91 9.46
N SER A 99 5.10 9.00 9.42
CA SER A 99 5.00 9.93 10.56
C SER A 99 4.43 9.26 11.81
N ILE A 100 3.42 8.40 11.63
CA ILE A 100 2.81 7.66 12.75
C ILE A 100 3.78 6.58 13.27
N ALA A 101 4.49 5.88 12.38
CA ALA A 101 5.46 4.85 12.74
C ALA A 101 6.62 5.37 13.60
N MET A 102 6.94 6.67 13.53
CA MET A 102 7.97 7.28 14.37
C MET A 102 7.57 7.45 15.85
N PHE A 103 6.28 7.29 16.20
CA PHE A 103 5.87 7.36 17.61
C PHE A 103 6.30 6.10 18.36
N THR A 104 6.89 6.29 19.55
CA THR A 104 7.34 5.19 20.41
C THR A 104 6.20 4.32 20.94
N THR A 105 4.97 4.87 20.98
CA THR A 105 3.80 4.19 21.52
C THR A 105 2.63 4.28 20.54
N MET A 106 2.25 3.13 19.99
CA MET A 106 1.10 2.99 19.10
C MET A 106 -0.20 2.86 19.89
N THR A 107 -1.14 3.77 19.62
CA THR A 107 -2.47 3.75 20.24
C THR A 107 -3.53 3.21 19.27
N LYS A 108 -4.67 2.76 19.81
CA LYS A 108 -5.80 2.27 18.97
C LYS A 108 -6.32 3.34 18.02
N THR A 109 -6.27 4.61 18.40
CA THR A 109 -6.70 5.74 17.56
C THR A 109 -5.82 5.86 16.32
N MET A 110 -4.50 5.72 16.48
CA MET A 110 -3.56 5.69 15.35
C MET A 110 -3.84 4.52 14.41
N ALA A 111 -4.21 3.35 14.95
CA ALA A 111 -4.58 2.20 14.13
C ALA A 111 -5.84 2.45 13.28
N TYR A 112 -6.88 3.08 13.85
CA TYR A 112 -8.07 3.45 13.08
C TYR A 112 -7.77 4.49 12.00
N PHE A 113 -6.88 5.45 12.30
CA PHE A 113 -6.45 6.44 11.32
C PHE A 113 -5.70 5.78 10.15
N ILE A 114 -4.72 4.90 10.44
CA ILE A 114 -3.99 4.15 9.41
C ILE A 114 -4.96 3.30 8.57
N LEU A 115 -5.93 2.65 9.21
CA LEU A 115 -6.93 1.85 8.50
C LEU A 115 -7.79 2.71 7.55
N ALA A 116 -8.14 3.93 7.96
CA ALA A 116 -8.91 4.87 7.15
C ALA A 116 -8.12 5.45 5.97
N LEU A 117 -6.78 5.53 6.05
CA LEU A 117 -5.95 6.01 4.94
C LEU A 117 -6.11 5.14 3.68
N PHE A 118 -6.40 3.85 3.82
CA PHE A 118 -6.59 2.96 2.67
C PHE A 118 -7.80 3.35 1.80
N PRO A 119 -9.05 3.39 2.31
CA PRO A 119 -10.18 3.86 1.50
C PRO A 119 -10.04 5.33 1.10
N LEU A 120 -9.44 6.18 1.94
CA LEU A 120 -9.18 7.58 1.59
C LEU A 120 -8.22 7.71 0.40
N SER A 121 -7.22 6.84 0.28
CA SER A 121 -6.29 6.85 -0.85
C SER A 121 -7.00 6.56 -2.17
N ILE A 122 -7.97 5.63 -2.17
CA ILE A 122 -8.77 5.31 -3.36
C ILE A 122 -9.65 6.49 -3.76
N ILE A 123 -10.27 7.16 -2.78
CA ILE A 123 -11.07 8.37 -3.01
C ILE A 123 -10.19 9.50 -3.57
N LEU A 124 -8.97 9.65 -3.03
CA LEU A 124 -8.03 10.66 -3.49
C LEU A 124 -7.61 10.41 -4.95
N ILE A 125 -7.34 9.16 -5.33
CA ILE A 125 -7.01 8.79 -6.72
C ILE A 125 -8.19 9.14 -7.64
N ALA A 126 -9.41 8.69 -7.30
CA ALA A 126 -10.60 8.99 -8.10
C ALA A 126 -10.87 10.49 -8.22
N TRP A 127 -10.59 11.27 -7.16
CA TRP A 127 -10.71 12.72 -7.20
C TRP A 127 -9.64 13.38 -8.07
N LEU A 128 -8.38 12.93 -8.00
CA LEU A 128 -7.30 13.46 -8.83
C LEU A 128 -7.53 13.17 -10.32
N GLU A 129 -7.94 11.94 -10.66
CA GLU A 129 -8.32 11.56 -12.03
C GLU A 129 -9.49 12.41 -12.55
N ALA A 130 -10.51 12.65 -11.71
CA ALA A 130 -11.65 13.49 -12.08
C ALA A 130 -11.28 14.96 -12.35
N ASN A 131 -10.16 15.45 -11.79
CA ASN A 131 -9.63 16.79 -12.03
C ASN A 131 -8.59 16.83 -13.17
N GLY A 132 -8.41 15.73 -13.91
CA GLY A 132 -7.53 15.67 -15.08
C GLY A 132 -6.04 15.51 -14.77
N ILE A 133 -5.71 15.04 -13.57
CA ILE A 133 -4.34 14.66 -13.21
C ILE A 133 -4.21 13.16 -13.48
N ASP A 134 -3.46 12.79 -14.52
CA ASP A 134 -3.03 11.42 -14.83
C ASP A 134 -1.75 11.07 -14.06
#